data_AF-A0A2W2DBS7-F1
#
_entry.id   AF-A0A2W2DBS7-F1
#
_cell.length_a   1.000
_cell.length_b   1.000
_cell.length_c   1.000
_cell.angle_alpha   90.00
_cell.angle_beta   90.00
_cell.angle_gamma   90.00
#
_symmetry.space_group_name_H-M   'P 1'
#
loop_
_entity.id
_entity.type
_entity.pdbx_description
1 polymer ?
#
loop_
_entity_poly.entity_id
_entity_poly.type
_entity_poly.pdbx_seq_one_letter_code
_entity_poly.pdbx_strand_id
1 'polypeptide(L)'
;ARKGGGGSAVGWLWTIAAHRLVDAFRRRARKAQVPQVQLMPSTSPAAEDEVMAARMGQELEQALLVLPPEVRAALRATVLDGLSPREASVLLGVPENTVKSRVRRARIALREALS
;
A
#
# COMPACT_ATOMS: atom_id res chain seq x y z
N ALA A 1 14.49 -19.52 28.72
CA ALA A 1 13.92 -19.70 27.37
C ALA A 1 12.53 -19.10 27.29
N ARG A 2 12.29 -18.10 26.43
CA ARG A 2 11.09 -17.96 25.56
C ARG A 2 11.22 -16.70 24.67
N LYS A 3 10.95 -16.91 23.37
CA LYS A 3 11.02 -15.96 22.24
C LYS A 3 9.68 -15.23 22.04
N GLY A 4 9.75 -13.99 21.54
CA GLY A 4 9.01 -13.55 20.34
C GLY A 4 7.57 -13.07 20.48
N GLY A 5 7.36 -11.75 20.65
CA GLY A 5 6.04 -11.09 20.53
C GLY A 5 5.98 -9.94 19.50
N GLY A 6 7.12 -9.48 18.97
CA GLY A 6 7.15 -8.32 18.05
C GLY A 6 6.74 -8.60 16.60
N GLY A 7 6.66 -9.87 16.20
CA GLY A 7 6.35 -10.26 14.81
C GLY A 7 4.88 -10.23 14.44
N SER A 8 3.97 -10.48 15.40
CA SER A 8 2.54 -10.61 15.13
C SER A 8 1.84 -9.25 14.98
N ALA A 9 2.17 -8.27 15.83
CA ALA A 9 1.61 -6.92 15.73
C ALA A 9 2.09 -6.19 14.47
N VAL A 10 3.39 -6.28 14.15
CA VAL A 10 3.96 -5.69 12.92
C VAL A 10 3.42 -6.39 11.67
N GLY A 11 3.28 -7.72 11.70
CA GLY A 11 2.69 -8.49 10.61
C GLY A 11 1.21 -8.15 10.37
N TRP A 12 0.42 -8.04 11.44
CA TRP A 12 -0.99 -7.67 11.37
C TRP A 12 -1.19 -6.22 10.90
N LEU A 13 -0.39 -5.28 11.41
CA LEU A 13 -0.37 -3.89 10.92
C LEU A 13 0.00 -3.81 9.45
N TRP A 14 0.96 -4.63 9.00
CA TRP A 14 1.33 -4.70 7.60
C TRP A 14 0.19 -5.26 6.72
N THR A 15 -0.55 -6.26 7.19
CA THR A 15 -1.74 -6.77 6.48
C THR A 15 -2.80 -5.70 6.31
N ILE A 16 -3.10 -4.94 7.38
CA ILE A 16 -4.05 -3.81 7.30
C ILE A 16 -3.53 -2.75 6.34
N ALA A 17 -2.26 -2.35 6.46
CA ALA A 17 -1.64 -1.37 5.58
C ALA A 17 -1.68 -1.83 4.11
N ALA A 18 -1.44 -3.12 3.83
CA ALA A 18 -1.49 -3.71 2.50
C ALA A 18 -2.91 -3.66 1.90
N HIS A 19 -3.94 -4.01 2.67
CA HIS A 19 -5.33 -3.87 2.21
C HIS A 19 -5.66 -2.39 1.91
N ARG A 20 -5.23 -1.46 2.76
CA ARG A 20 -5.45 -0.03 2.54
C ARG A 20 -4.69 0.50 1.34
N LEU A 21 -3.49 -0.02 1.08
CA LEU A 21 -2.70 0.25 -0.11
C LEU A 21 -3.45 -0.16 -1.37
N VAL A 22 -4.00 -1.38 -1.38
CA VAL A 22 -4.84 -1.88 -2.49
C VAL A 22 -6.01 -0.93 -2.74
N ASP A 23 -6.72 -0.56 -1.68
CA ASP A 23 -7.87 0.34 -1.78
C ASP A 23 -7.50 1.74 -2.27
N ALA A 24 -6.40 2.31 -1.77
CA ALA A 24 -5.89 3.63 -2.16
C ALA A 24 -5.47 3.65 -3.63
N PHE A 25 -4.73 2.63 -4.10
CA PHE A 25 -4.38 2.51 -5.51
C PHE A 25 -5.60 2.31 -6.41
N ARG A 26 -6.59 1.50 -5.99
CA ARG A 26 -7.86 1.32 -6.73
C ARG A 26 -8.65 2.62 -6.81
N ARG A 27 -8.76 3.37 -5.72
CA ARG A 27 -9.37 4.71 -5.70
C ARG A 27 -8.63 5.67 -6.63
N ARG A 28 -7.29 5.67 -6.60
CA ARG A 28 -6.45 6.49 -7.49
C ARG A 28 -6.67 6.13 -8.96
N ALA A 29 -6.73 4.84 -9.29
CA ALA A 29 -6.99 4.36 -10.65
C ALA A 29 -8.37 4.80 -11.13
N ARG A 30 -9.42 4.70 -10.30
CA ARG A 30 -10.76 5.21 -10.62
C ARG A 30 -10.78 6.73 -10.82
N LYS A 31 -10.15 7.51 -9.92
CA LYS A 31 -10.00 8.97 -10.07
C LYS A 31 -9.27 9.35 -11.37
N ALA A 32 -8.36 8.51 -11.85
CA ALA A 32 -7.63 8.73 -13.09
C ALA A 32 -8.41 8.28 -14.34
N GLN A 33 -9.42 7.42 -14.21
CA GLN A 33 -10.15 6.79 -15.33
C GLN A 33 -11.57 7.33 -15.58
N VAL A 34 -12.20 8.11 -14.68
CA VAL A 34 -13.63 8.48 -14.82
C VAL A 34 -13.95 9.90 -14.28
N PRO A 35 -14.79 10.72 -14.96
CA PRO A 35 -15.62 11.73 -14.32
C PRO A 35 -16.74 11.04 -13.52
N GLN A 36 -16.64 11.10 -12.19
CA GLN A 36 -17.64 10.72 -11.15
C GLN A 36 -18.70 9.65 -11.51
N VAL A 37 -18.46 8.39 -11.12
CA VAL A 37 -19.55 7.47 -10.71
C VAL A 37 -19.10 6.64 -9.49
N GLN A 38 -19.89 6.76 -8.41
CA GLN A 38 -19.84 6.07 -7.11
C GLN A 38 -20.44 4.65 -7.27
N LEU A 39 -20.27 3.59 -6.47
CA LEU A 39 -19.82 3.30 -5.10
C LEU A 39 -19.65 1.75 -5.05
N MET A 40 -18.72 1.22 -4.26
CA MET A 40 -18.82 -0.15 -3.71
C MET A 40 -18.40 -0.05 -2.24
N PRO A 41 -19.28 -0.34 -1.26
CA PRO A 41 -18.93 -0.33 0.14
C PRO A 41 -18.29 -1.67 0.50
N SER A 42 -17.04 -1.66 0.97
CA SER A 42 -16.47 -2.81 1.66
C SER A 42 -16.59 -2.57 3.17
N THR A 43 -17.55 -3.28 3.77
CA THR A 43 -17.64 -3.66 5.19
C THR A 43 -17.33 -2.56 6.21
N SER A 44 -18.41 -1.98 6.74
CA SER A 44 -18.45 -1.07 7.88
C SER A 44 -17.92 -1.72 9.17
N PRO A 45 -16.80 -1.27 9.77
CA PRO A 45 -16.62 -1.31 11.21
C PRO A 45 -17.36 -0.12 11.85
N ALA A 46 -17.54 -0.10 13.17
CA ALA A 46 -18.38 0.89 13.86
C ALA A 46 -18.08 2.35 13.45
N ALA A 47 -19.05 3.26 13.58
CA ALA A 47 -18.95 4.64 13.05
C ALA A 47 -17.69 5.42 13.48
N GLU A 48 -17.07 5.07 14.60
CA GLU A 48 -15.78 5.62 15.06
C GLU A 48 -14.58 5.03 14.30
N ASP A 49 -14.62 3.74 13.98
CA ASP A 49 -13.63 3.06 13.15
C ASP A 49 -13.69 3.55 11.70
N GLU A 50 -14.86 3.93 11.18
CA GLU A 50 -15.00 4.50 9.83
C GLU A 50 -14.33 5.86 9.68
N VAL A 51 -14.48 6.75 10.67
CA VAL A 51 -13.86 8.08 10.63
C VAL A 51 -12.34 7.98 10.73
N MET A 52 -11.84 7.13 11.64
CA MET A 52 -10.40 6.84 11.76
C MET A 52 -9.86 6.16 10.50
N ALA A 53 -10.62 5.20 9.94
CA ALA A 53 -10.27 4.52 8.70
C ALA A 53 -10.26 5.44 7.47
N ALA A 54 -11.18 6.41 7.41
CA ALA A 54 -11.24 7.40 6.33
C ALA A 54 -10.03 8.33 6.39
N ARG A 55 -9.65 8.79 7.59
CA ARG A 55 -8.47 9.64 7.81
C ARG A 55 -7.17 8.93 7.41
N MET A 56 -6.96 7.71 7.92
CA MET A 56 -5.79 6.88 7.53
C MET A 56 -5.76 6.62 6.01
N GLY A 57 -6.93 6.47 5.37
CA GLY A 57 -7.05 6.32 3.92
C GLY A 57 -6.57 7.55 3.14
N GLN A 58 -6.85 8.76 3.64
CA GLN A 58 -6.38 10.00 3.02
C GLN A 58 -4.87 10.20 3.20
N GLU A 59 -4.35 9.96 4.40
CA GLU A 59 -2.91 10.05 4.70
C GLU A 59 -2.10 9.07 3.83
N LEU A 60 -2.62 7.84 3.65
CA LEU A 60 -2.01 6.85 2.76
C LEU A 60 -2.05 7.26 1.29
N GLU A 61 -3.17 7.82 0.81
CA GLU A 61 -3.28 8.34 -0.56
C GLU A 61 -2.24 9.45 -0.82
N GLN A 62 -2.06 10.37 0.12
CA GLN A 62 -1.06 11.43 0.01
C GLN A 62 0.36 10.88 0.04
N ALA A 63 0.65 9.93 0.94
CA ALA A 63 1.94 9.26 1.00
C ALA A 63 2.28 8.58 -0.34
N LEU A 64 1.31 7.94 -0.99
CA LEU A 64 1.49 7.34 -2.32
C LEU A 64 1.72 8.36 -3.45
N LEU A 65 1.21 9.58 -3.31
CA LEU A 65 1.41 10.65 -4.28
C LEU A 65 2.84 11.17 -4.26
N VAL A 66 3.43 11.32 -3.07
CA VAL A 66 4.80 11.82 -2.89
C VAL A 66 5.88 10.78 -3.19
N LEU A 67 5.53 9.50 -3.30
CA LEU A 67 6.48 8.47 -3.70
C LEU A 67 7.01 8.75 -5.13
N PRO A 68 8.33 8.66 -5.34
CA PRO A 68 8.90 8.69 -6.68
C PRO A 68 8.23 7.67 -7.61
N PRO A 69 7.98 8.00 -8.88
CA PRO A 69 7.25 7.14 -9.81
C PRO A 69 7.78 5.70 -9.87
N GLU A 70 9.10 5.53 -9.86
CA GLU A 70 9.76 4.23 -9.92
C GLU A 70 9.58 3.41 -8.63
N VAL A 71 9.51 4.06 -7.47
CA VAL A 71 9.23 3.43 -6.18
C VAL A 71 7.76 2.99 -6.12
N ARG A 72 6.86 3.86 -6.58
CA ARG A 72 5.43 3.57 -6.69
C ARG A 72 5.15 2.43 -7.67
N ALA A 73 5.86 2.36 -8.79
CA ALA A 73 5.72 1.29 -9.77
C ALA A 73 6.12 -0.08 -9.19
N ALA A 74 7.26 -0.15 -8.47
CA ALA A 74 7.70 -1.37 -7.80
C ALA A 74 6.72 -1.82 -6.69
N LEU A 75 6.18 -0.86 -5.93
CA LEU A 75 5.16 -1.17 -4.92
C LEU A 75 3.87 -1.68 -5.56
N ARG A 76 3.40 -1.05 -6.64
CA ARG A 76 2.20 -1.48 -7.36
C ARG A 76 2.35 -2.89 -7.94
N ALA A 77 3.46 -3.17 -8.64
CA ALA A 77 3.73 -4.47 -9.22
C ALA A 77 3.69 -5.60 -8.17
N THR A 78 4.23 -5.34 -6.97
CA THR A 78 4.29 -6.37 -5.91
C THR A 78 3.03 -6.47 -5.07
N VAL A 79 2.31 -5.37 -4.83
CA VAL A 79 1.15 -5.32 -3.92
C VAL A 79 -0.18 -5.46 -4.65
N LEU A 80 -0.33 -4.83 -5.83
CA LEU A 80 -1.57 -4.92 -6.61
C LEU A 80 -1.55 -6.09 -7.57
N ASP A 81 -0.46 -6.21 -8.32
CA ASP A 81 -0.35 -7.21 -9.38
C ASP A 81 0.12 -8.56 -8.82
N GLY A 82 0.50 -8.61 -7.53
CA GLY A 82 0.89 -9.84 -6.82
C GLY A 82 2.21 -10.43 -7.29
N LEU A 83 3.01 -9.68 -8.07
CA LEU A 83 4.23 -10.18 -8.66
C LEU A 83 5.32 -10.37 -7.61
N SER A 84 6.08 -11.45 -7.76
CA SER A 84 7.34 -11.61 -7.02
C SER A 84 8.34 -10.52 -7.42
N PRO A 85 9.36 -10.23 -6.59
CA PRO A 85 10.42 -9.29 -6.96
C PRO A 85 11.09 -9.62 -8.30
N ARG A 86 11.20 -10.91 -8.62
CA ARG A 86 11.76 -11.41 -9.88
C ARG A 86 10.86 -11.10 -11.08
N GLU A 87 9.56 -11.37 -10.98
CA GLU A 87 8.62 -11.06 -12.07
C GLU A 87 8.48 -9.53 -12.26
N ALA A 88 8.41 -8.79 -11.17
CA ALA A 88 8.40 -7.32 -11.20
C ALA A 88 9.69 -6.75 -11.82
N SER A 89 10.83 -7.43 -11.66
CA SER A 89 12.11 -7.03 -12.29
C SER A 89 12.03 -7.10 -13.82
N VAL A 90 11.40 -8.15 -14.34
CA VAL A 90 11.16 -8.35 -15.77
C VAL A 90 10.17 -7.31 -16.28
N LEU A 91 9.05 -7.11 -15.57
CA LEU A 91 8.03 -6.13 -15.95
C LEU A 91 8.57 -4.70 -16.00
N LEU A 92 9.40 -4.31 -15.02
CA LEU A 92 9.88 -2.93 -14.86
C LEU A 92 11.22 -2.66 -15.56
N GLY A 93 11.87 -3.69 -16.13
CA GLY A 93 13.17 -3.54 -16.80
C GLY A 93 14.30 -3.11 -15.87
N VAL A 94 14.28 -3.53 -14.59
CA VAL A 94 15.31 -3.19 -13.59
C VAL A 94 15.77 -4.42 -12.83
N PRO A 95 16.97 -4.44 -12.23
CA PRO A 95 17.43 -5.57 -11.43
C PRO A 95 16.49 -5.93 -10.28
N GLU A 96 16.38 -7.22 -9.94
CA GLU A 96 15.56 -7.70 -8.82
C GLU A 96 15.92 -7.00 -7.49
N ASN A 97 17.21 -6.76 -7.25
CA ASN A 97 17.68 -6.02 -6.08
C ASN A 97 17.18 -4.56 -6.05
N THR A 98 17.00 -3.95 -7.22
CA THR A 98 16.42 -2.61 -7.37
C THR A 98 14.93 -2.62 -7.05
N VAL A 99 14.19 -3.67 -7.45
CA VAL A 99 12.79 -3.84 -7.04
C VAL A 99 12.69 -3.97 -5.53
N LYS A 100 13.50 -4.85 -4.92
CA LYS A 100 13.52 -5.06 -3.46
C LYS A 100 13.84 -3.77 -2.70
N SER A 101 14.83 -3.00 -3.14
CA SER A 101 15.21 -1.74 -2.49
C SER A 101 14.14 -0.66 -2.64
N ARG A 102 13.49 -0.55 -3.81
CA ARG A 102 12.36 0.35 -4.04
C ARG A 102 11.15 -0.02 -3.18
N VAL A 103 10.78 -1.30 -3.12
CA VAL A 103 9.69 -1.76 -2.23
C VAL A 103 10.03 -1.44 -0.77
N ARG A 104 11.24 -1.73 -0.31
CA ARG A 104 11.66 -1.39 1.06
C ARG A 104 11.53 0.11 1.34
N ARG A 105 12.00 0.96 0.42
CA ARG A 105 11.89 2.43 0.55
C ARG A 105 10.42 2.87 0.62
N ALA A 106 9.55 2.29 -0.21
CA ALA A 106 8.12 2.55 -0.14
C ALA A 106 7.52 2.19 1.23
N ARG A 107 7.86 1.02 1.78
CA ARG A 107 7.35 0.58 3.10
C ARG A 107 7.77 1.53 4.22
N ILE A 108 9.01 2.02 4.19
CA ILE A 108 9.53 2.98 5.18
C ILE A 108 8.75 4.30 5.08
N ALA A 109 8.64 4.88 3.89
CA ALA A 109 7.93 6.14 3.68
C ALA A 109 6.46 6.05 4.09
N LEU A 110 5.79 4.92 3.81
CA LEU A 110 4.40 4.71 4.21
C LEU A 110 4.26 4.53 5.72
N ARG A 111 5.22 3.88 6.38
CA ARG A 111 5.22 3.76 7.84
C ARG A 111 5.41 5.12 8.51
N GLU A 112 6.30 5.95 7.98
CA GLU A 112 6.55 7.31 8.48
C GLU A 112 5.31 8.20 8.29
N ALA A 113 4.59 8.06 7.18
CA ALA A 113 3.37 8.84 6.92
C ALA A 113 2.14 8.38 7.73
N LEU A 114 2.17 7.18 8.30
CA LEU A 114 1.07 6.59 9.09
C LEU A 114 1.38 6.52 10.59
N SER A 115 2.53 7.03 11.01
CA SER A 115 2.93 7.13 12.42
C SER A 115 2.57 8.49 12.99
#